data_AF-A0A133V4R7-F1
#
_entry.id   AF-A0A133V4R7-F1
#
_cell.length_a   1.000
_cell.length_b   1.000
_cell.length_c   1.000
_cell.angle_alpha   90.00
_cell.angle_beta   90.00
_cell.angle_gamma   90.00
#
_symmetry.space_group_name_H-M   'P 1'
#
loop_
_entity.id
_entity.type
_entity.pdbx_description
1 polymer ?
#
loop_
_entity_poly.entity_id
_entity_poly.type
_entity_poly.pdbx_seq_one_letter_code
_entity_poly.pdbx_strand_id
1 'polypeptide(L)'
;MRGQSSAEFMIIIAAFLVVLASFTVPQIINPARSTSRDVKLASQARFACDEITNAMNGISASGTGAVDSLEVSIPDNWSMVIEKNPTRMKIGVQIDGETVWMEDNLVYGFDDSLRDIPPGSYVVIVERGGEEGIQKSGDRIYININPIQGGGEWRY
;
A
#
# COMPACT_ATOMS: atom_id res chain seq x y z
N MET A 1 -56.58 7.29 -37.22
CA MET A 1 -55.94 6.37 -36.26
C MET A 1 -54.46 6.12 -36.62
N ARG A 2 -53.61 7.15 -36.64
CA ARG A 2 -52.16 7.03 -36.98
C ARG A 2 -51.19 7.37 -35.84
N GLY A 3 -51.70 7.68 -34.64
CA GLY A 3 -50.89 8.02 -33.46
C GLY A 3 -50.74 6.90 -32.42
N GLN A 4 -51.66 5.92 -32.41
CA GLN A 4 -51.65 4.83 -31.41
C GLN A 4 -50.46 3.88 -31.60
N SER A 5 -50.18 3.49 -32.85
CA SER A 5 -49.06 2.58 -33.15
C SER A 5 -47.70 3.21 -32.80
N SER A 6 -47.50 4.51 -33.05
CA SER A 6 -46.24 5.19 -32.71
C SER A 6 -45.99 5.29 -31.20
N ALA A 7 -47.05 5.46 -30.40
CA ALA A 7 -46.94 5.53 -28.94
C ALA A 7 -46.59 4.16 -28.33
N GLU A 8 -47.20 3.08 -28.84
CA GLU A 8 -46.89 1.71 -28.41
C GLU A 8 -45.42 1.34 -28.69
N PHE A 9 -44.89 1.71 -29.86
CA PHE A 9 -43.47 1.51 -30.18
C PHE A 9 -42.53 2.26 -29.23
N MET A 10 -42.85 3.51 -28.87
CA MET A 10 -42.04 4.27 -27.91
C MET A 10 -42.06 3.65 -26.52
N ILE A 11 -43.21 3.11 -26.08
CA ILE A 11 -43.31 2.41 -24.79
C ILE A 11 -42.47 1.13 -24.79
N ILE A 12 -42.48 0.37 -25.89
CA ILE A 12 -41.66 -0.84 -26.03
C ILE A 12 -40.16 -0.51 -25.99
N ILE A 13 -39.74 0.53 -26.72
CA ILE A 13 -38.33 0.97 -26.72
C ILE A 13 -37.94 1.49 -25.32
N ALA A 14 -38.79 2.27 -24.66
CA ALA A 14 -38.54 2.75 -23.31
C ALA A 14 -38.41 1.58 -22.31
N ALA A 15 -39.32 0.59 -22.37
CA ALA A 15 -39.26 -0.59 -21.54
C ALA A 15 -37.97 -1.39 -21.79
N PHE A 16 -37.57 -1.55 -23.06
CA PHE A 16 -36.32 -2.21 -23.42
C PHE A 16 -35.09 -1.47 -22.86
N LEU A 17 -35.05 -0.14 -22.96
CA LEU A 17 -33.96 0.67 -22.42
C LEU A 17 -33.88 0.60 -20.89
N VAL A 18 -35.01 0.56 -20.19
CA VAL A 18 -35.06 0.40 -18.72
C VAL A 18 -34.51 -0.97 -18.31
N VAL A 19 -34.89 -2.03 -19.03
CA VAL A 19 -34.36 -3.38 -18.79
C VAL A 19 -32.86 -3.41 -19.04
N LEU A 20 -32.40 -2.83 -20.14
CA LEU A 20 -30.98 -2.80 -20.50
C LEU A 20 -30.16 -2.02 -19.46
N ALA A 21 -30.65 -0.85 -19.04
CA ALA A 21 -30.03 -0.06 -17.96
C ALA A 21 -29.97 -0.85 -16.63
N SER A 22 -31.00 -1.62 -16.30
CA SER A 22 -31.07 -2.41 -15.06
C SER A 22 -30.02 -3.52 -15.00
N PHE A 23 -29.60 -4.09 -16.15
CA PHE A 23 -28.54 -5.10 -16.20
C PHE A 23 -27.15 -4.50 -16.40
N THR A 24 -27.02 -3.47 -17.25
CA THR A 24 -25.71 -2.88 -17.59
C THR A 24 -25.12 -2.08 -16.44
N VAL A 25 -25.94 -1.31 -15.70
CA VAL A 25 -25.45 -0.44 -14.62
C VAL A 25 -24.78 -1.24 -13.49
N PRO A 26 -25.39 -2.31 -12.92
CA PRO A 26 -24.74 -3.11 -11.88
C PRO A 26 -23.51 -3.86 -12.39
N GLN A 27 -23.54 -4.35 -13.63
CA GLN A 27 -22.46 -5.16 -14.21
C GLN A 27 -21.21 -4.35 -14.56
N ILE A 28 -21.35 -3.07 -14.93
CA ILE A 28 -20.18 -2.23 -15.27
C ILE A 28 -19.68 -1.45 -14.06
N ILE A 29 -20.58 -0.90 -13.24
CA ILE A 29 -20.18 0.03 -12.17
C ILE A 29 -19.51 -0.70 -11.02
N ASN A 30 -20.00 -1.88 -10.63
CA ASN A 30 -19.45 -2.58 -9.47
C ASN A 30 -18.01 -3.06 -9.71
N PRO A 31 -17.68 -3.74 -10.83
CA PRO A 31 -16.31 -4.16 -11.10
C PRO A 31 -15.37 -2.99 -11.33
N ALA A 32 -15.82 -1.94 -12.04
CA ALA A 32 -14.98 -0.77 -12.27
C ALA A 32 -14.58 -0.07 -10.96
N ARG A 33 -15.49 -0.03 -9.97
CA ARG A 33 -15.23 0.54 -8.65
C ARG A 33 -14.29 -0.29 -7.79
N SER A 34 -14.40 -1.63 -7.80
CA SER A 34 -13.47 -2.49 -7.06
C SER A 34 -12.08 -2.39 -7.67
N THR A 35 -11.93 -2.61 -8.98
CA THR A 35 -10.63 -2.53 -9.66
C THR A 35 -9.96 -1.17 -9.46
N SER A 36 -10.71 -0.06 -9.52
CA SER A 36 -10.14 1.27 -9.27
C SER A 36 -9.66 1.45 -7.83
N ARG A 37 -10.33 0.84 -6.86
CA ARG A 37 -9.91 0.85 -5.45
C ARG A 37 -8.64 0.04 -5.27
N ASP A 38 -8.58 -1.16 -5.84
CA ASP A 38 -7.47 -2.09 -5.65
C ASP A 38 -6.18 -1.52 -6.24
N VAL A 39 -6.26 -0.94 -7.45
CA VAL A 39 -5.16 -0.22 -8.08
C VAL A 39 -4.69 0.95 -7.21
N LYS A 40 -5.62 1.70 -6.61
CA LYS A 40 -5.27 2.81 -5.71
C LYS A 40 -4.56 2.31 -4.45
N LEU A 41 -5.08 1.27 -3.79
CA LEU A 41 -4.47 0.69 -2.59
C LEU A 41 -3.06 0.18 -2.87
N ALA A 42 -2.91 -0.59 -3.95
CA ALA A 42 -1.61 -1.11 -4.40
C ALA A 42 -0.63 0.01 -4.73
N SER A 43 -1.07 1.04 -5.46
CA SER A 43 -0.23 2.18 -5.83
C SER A 43 0.23 2.99 -4.62
N GLN A 44 -0.65 3.21 -3.64
CA GLN A 44 -0.28 3.92 -2.41
C GLN A 44 0.69 3.12 -1.55
N ALA A 45 0.48 1.80 -1.45
CA ALA A 45 1.40 0.90 -0.76
C ALA A 45 2.77 0.84 -1.43
N ARG A 46 2.82 0.81 -2.76
CA ARG A 46 4.08 0.85 -3.51
C ARG A 46 4.80 2.16 -3.28
N PHE A 47 4.12 3.30 -3.41
CA PHE A 47 4.72 4.61 -3.14
C PHE A 47 5.29 4.70 -1.72
N ALA A 48 4.53 4.25 -0.71
CA ALA A 48 5.02 4.24 0.66
C ALA A 48 6.20 3.28 0.87
N CYS A 49 6.20 2.12 0.21
CA CYS A 49 7.31 1.17 0.26
C CYS A 49 8.59 1.81 -0.28
N ASP A 50 8.50 2.53 -1.39
CA ASP A 50 9.63 3.20 -2.06
C ASP A 50 10.18 4.31 -1.17
N GLU A 51 9.32 5.17 -0.63
CA GLU A 51 9.73 6.28 0.24
C GLU A 51 10.37 5.79 1.55
N ILE A 52 9.79 4.78 2.20
CA ILE A 52 10.37 4.20 3.42
C ILE A 52 11.72 3.52 3.10
N THR A 53 11.79 2.78 1.99
CA THR A 53 13.03 2.13 1.55
C THR A 53 14.12 3.16 1.27
N ASN A 54 13.78 4.27 0.62
CA ASN A 54 14.71 5.36 0.36
C ASN A 54 15.21 6.01 1.65
N ALA A 55 14.33 6.29 2.62
CA ALA A 55 14.72 6.80 3.94
C ALA A 55 15.64 5.82 4.67
N MET A 56 15.31 4.52 4.67
CA MET A 56 16.17 3.48 5.25
C MET A 56 17.53 3.40 4.58
N ASN A 57 17.58 3.39 3.24
CA ASN A 57 18.83 3.35 2.50
C ASN A 57 19.68 4.61 2.78
N GLY A 58 19.07 5.79 2.81
CA GLY A 58 19.73 7.05 3.17
C GLY A 58 20.30 7.03 4.58
N ILE A 59 19.53 6.57 5.56
CA ILE A 59 19.96 6.49 6.97
C ILE A 59 21.02 5.40 7.18
N SER A 60 20.96 4.30 6.43
CA SER A 60 21.98 3.24 6.48
C SER A 60 23.36 3.71 6.02
N ALA A 61 23.40 4.65 5.06
CA ALA A 61 24.64 5.28 4.57
C ALA A 61 25.13 6.44 5.46
N SER A 62 24.28 6.94 6.38
CA SER A 62 24.56 8.10 7.24
C SER A 62 25.25 7.71 8.55
N GLY A 63 25.77 8.66 9.33
CA GLY A 63 26.42 8.38 10.62
C GLY A 63 25.47 7.88 11.72
N THR A 64 26.01 7.29 12.79
CA THR A 64 25.22 6.91 13.98
C THR A 64 24.51 8.11 14.59
N GLY A 65 23.25 7.94 14.97
CA GLY A 65 22.37 9.01 15.45
C GLY A 65 21.68 9.79 14.33
N ALA A 66 21.85 9.39 13.07
CA ALA A 66 21.06 9.95 11.97
C ALA A 66 19.60 9.52 12.08
N VAL A 67 18.69 10.46 11.81
CA VAL A 67 17.24 10.24 11.83
C VAL A 67 16.66 10.85 10.56
N ASP A 68 15.76 10.11 9.91
CA ASP A 68 14.88 10.62 8.86
C ASP A 68 13.43 10.34 9.26
N SER A 69 12.51 11.18 8.80
CA SER A 69 11.09 11.02 9.09
C SER A 69 10.25 11.41 7.90
N LEU A 70 9.25 10.57 7.58
CA LEU A 70 8.32 10.82 6.50
C LEU A 70 6.89 10.50 6.94
N GLU A 71 5.93 11.23 6.38
CA GLU A 71 4.51 11.01 6.64
C GLU A 71 3.92 10.02 5.62
N VAL A 72 3.23 9.00 6.10
CA VAL A 72 2.59 7.98 5.28
C VAL A 72 1.11 7.92 5.63
N SER A 73 0.27 8.14 4.61
CA SER A 73 -1.16 7.90 4.71
C SER A 73 -1.47 6.44 4.38
N ILE A 74 -2.00 5.73 5.37
CA ILE A 74 -2.42 4.32 5.27
C ILE A 74 -3.94 4.28 5.07
N PRO A 75 -4.44 3.99 3.85
CA PRO A 75 -5.86 4.03 3.52
C PRO A 75 -6.67 2.84 4.05
N ASP A 76 -5.99 1.72 4.33
CA ASP A 76 -6.58 0.44 4.75
C ASP A 76 -5.56 -0.32 5.62
N ASN A 77 -5.93 -1.46 6.19
CA ASN A 77 -5.04 -2.25 7.03
C ASN A 77 -3.78 -2.69 6.26
N TRP A 78 -2.61 -2.30 6.78
CA TRP A 78 -1.31 -2.64 6.19
C TRP A 78 -0.51 -3.58 7.08
N SER A 79 0.41 -4.32 6.49
CA SER A 79 1.48 -5.02 7.19
C SER A 79 2.81 -4.57 6.63
N MET A 80 3.82 -4.41 7.48
CA MET A 80 5.19 -4.11 7.08
C MET A 80 6.10 -5.25 7.50
N VAL A 81 7.04 -5.61 6.64
CA VAL A 81 8.04 -6.65 6.91
C VAL A 81 9.37 -6.14 6.37
N ILE A 82 10.42 -6.22 7.19
CA ILE A 82 11.81 -6.10 6.75
C ILE A 82 12.38 -7.51 6.78
N GLU A 83 13.06 -7.89 5.71
CA GLU A 83 13.74 -9.17 5.57
C GLU A 83 15.24 -8.93 5.38
N LYS A 84 16.07 -9.75 6.01
CA LYS A 84 17.53 -9.73 5.83
C LYS A 84 18.00 -10.60 4.66
N ASN A 85 17.24 -11.64 4.30
CA ASN A 85 17.65 -12.58 3.25
C ASN A 85 16.49 -13.01 2.33
N PRO A 86 16.37 -12.41 1.13
CA PRO A 86 17.14 -11.28 0.62
C PRO A 86 16.80 -9.98 1.37
N THR A 87 17.69 -9.00 1.31
CA THR A 87 17.54 -7.71 2.00
C THR A 87 16.46 -6.86 1.35
N ARG A 88 15.26 -6.78 1.93
CA ARG A 88 14.13 -6.04 1.35
C ARG A 88 13.12 -5.54 2.38
N MET A 89 12.45 -4.45 2.02
CA MET A 89 11.26 -3.94 2.68
C MET A 89 10.02 -4.44 1.94
N LYS A 90 8.97 -4.79 2.67
CA LYS A 90 7.70 -5.24 2.11
C LYS A 90 6.54 -4.55 2.81
N ILE A 91 5.58 -4.05 2.03
CA ILE A 91 4.30 -3.55 2.51
C ILE A 91 3.18 -4.42 1.92
N GLY A 92 2.42 -5.06 2.79
CA GLY A 92 1.27 -5.90 2.44
C GLY A 92 -0.04 -5.13 2.62
N VAL A 93 -0.90 -5.19 1.62
CA VAL A 93 -2.27 -4.63 1.66
C VAL A 93 -3.30 -5.72 1.35
N GLN A 94 -4.47 -5.65 1.98
CA GLN A 94 -5.57 -6.58 1.70
C GLN A 94 -6.35 -6.10 0.46
N ILE A 95 -6.37 -6.92 -0.59
CA ILE A 95 -7.13 -6.70 -1.82
C ILE A 95 -7.92 -7.99 -2.08
N ASP A 96 -9.25 -7.88 -2.17
CA ASP A 96 -10.15 -9.03 -2.38
C ASP A 96 -9.94 -10.24 -1.44
N GLY A 97 -9.45 -9.97 -0.22
CA GLY A 97 -9.18 -11.00 0.80
C GLY A 97 -7.81 -11.67 0.69
N GLU A 98 -6.98 -11.24 -0.26
CA GLU A 98 -5.58 -11.65 -0.39
C GLU A 98 -4.65 -10.51 0.00
N THR A 99 -3.51 -10.86 0.59
CA THR A 99 -2.45 -9.88 0.86
C THR A 99 -1.57 -9.73 -0.38
N VAL A 100 -1.62 -8.55 -0.98
CA VAL A 100 -0.72 -8.16 -2.07
C VAL A 100 0.48 -7.44 -1.47
N TRP A 101 1.68 -7.95 -1.75
CA TRP A 101 2.93 -7.42 -1.22
C TRP A 101 3.62 -6.52 -2.26
N MET A 102 3.90 -5.29 -1.85
CA MET A 102 4.84 -4.40 -2.55
C MET A 102 6.19 -4.56 -1.90
N GLU A 103 7.24 -4.77 -2.69
CA GLU A 103 8.59 -4.97 -2.18
C GLU A 103 9.58 -4.00 -2.82
N ASP A 104 10.61 -3.62 -2.08
CA ASP A 104 11.76 -2.88 -2.59
C ASP A 104 13.06 -3.29 -1.89
N ASN A 105 14.19 -3.08 -2.55
CA ASN A 105 15.49 -3.56 -2.09
C ASN A 105 16.09 -2.61 -1.05
N LEU A 106 16.57 -3.19 0.04
CA LEU A 106 17.28 -2.47 1.08
C LEU A 106 18.79 -2.72 0.97
N VAL A 107 19.57 -1.67 1.23
CA VAL A 107 21.03 -1.78 1.43
C VAL A 107 21.31 -2.53 2.73
N TYR A 108 20.51 -2.27 3.76
CA TYR A 108 20.61 -2.89 5.07
C TYR A 108 19.24 -3.35 5.55
N GLY A 109 19.16 -4.58 6.06
CA GLY A 109 17.90 -5.17 6.53
C GLY A 109 18.14 -6.15 7.67
N PHE A 110 17.07 -6.37 8.43
CA PHE A 110 16.97 -7.25 9.59
C PHE A 110 15.60 -7.91 9.53
N ASP A 111 15.39 -9.03 10.23
CA ASP A 111 14.12 -9.74 10.18
C ASP A 111 13.18 -9.21 11.26
N ASP A 112 12.17 -8.42 10.87
CA ASP A 112 11.10 -7.97 11.76
C ASP A 112 9.82 -7.64 10.98
N SER A 113 8.69 -7.59 11.68
CA SER A 113 7.40 -7.28 11.07
C SER A 113 6.45 -6.55 12.01
N LEU A 114 5.72 -5.59 11.44
CA LEU A 114 4.60 -4.93 12.09
C LEU A 114 3.32 -5.24 11.31
N ARG A 115 2.42 -6.01 11.90
CA ARG A 115 1.18 -6.47 11.26
C ARG A 115 -0.03 -5.66 11.69
N ASP A 116 -1.07 -5.72 10.85
CA ASP A 116 -2.41 -5.16 11.13
C ASP A 116 -2.37 -3.68 11.55
N ILE A 117 -1.56 -2.88 10.86
CA ILE A 117 -1.48 -1.44 11.06
C ILE A 117 -2.80 -0.83 10.60
N PRO A 118 -3.59 -0.22 11.50
CA PRO A 118 -4.91 0.29 11.14
C PRO A 118 -4.80 1.52 10.24
N PRO A 119 -5.86 1.87 9.50
CA PRO A 119 -5.88 3.03 8.62
C PRO A 119 -5.64 4.32 9.41
N GLY A 120 -4.89 5.25 8.84
CA GLY A 120 -4.51 6.50 9.51
C GLY A 120 -3.35 7.20 8.83
N SER A 121 -2.98 8.38 9.34
CA SER A 121 -1.71 9.03 8.98
C SER A 121 -0.67 8.68 10.02
N TYR A 122 0.50 8.25 9.58
CA TYR A 122 1.59 7.85 10.44
C TYR A 122 2.86 8.61 10.08
N VAL A 123 3.61 9.03 11.09
CA VAL A 123 4.99 9.46 10.90
C VAL A 123 5.89 8.24 11.05
N VAL A 124 6.53 7.83 9.95
CA VAL A 124 7.56 6.80 9.96
C VAL A 124 8.88 7.48 10.27
N ILE A 125 9.52 7.05 11.35
CA ILE A 125 10.78 7.59 11.86
C ILE A 125 11.82 6.49 11.69
N VAL A 126 12.82 6.75 10.85
CA VAL A 126 13.93 5.84 10.60
C VAL A 126 15.16 6.39 11.31
N GLU A 127 15.73 5.62 12.24
CA GLU A 127 16.90 6.04 13.02
C GLU A 127 18.04 5.03 12.89
N ARG A 128 19.27 5.53 12.76
CA ARG A 128 20.48 4.71 12.85
C ARG A 128 21.00 4.71 14.29
N GLY A 129 20.72 3.65 15.02
CA GLY A 129 21.17 3.47 16.39
C GLY A 129 20.23 2.60 17.20
N GLY A 130 20.65 2.22 18.40
CA GLY A 130 19.83 1.43 19.31
C GLY A 130 19.68 -0.06 18.92
N GLU A 131 18.61 -0.66 19.42
CA GLU A 131 18.19 -2.03 19.10
C GLU A 131 17.39 -2.04 17.80
N GLU A 132 17.72 -2.97 16.90
CA GLU A 132 17.04 -3.10 15.62
C GLU A 132 15.60 -3.52 15.82
N GLY A 133 14.69 -2.91 15.06
CA GLY A 133 13.29 -3.29 15.14
C GLY A 133 12.34 -2.29 14.50
N ILE A 134 11.11 -2.76 14.30
CA ILE A 134 9.96 -1.99 13.85
C ILE A 134 8.96 -1.96 15.01
N GLN A 135 8.57 -0.76 15.43
CA GLN A 135 7.61 -0.61 16.52
C GLN A 135 6.62 0.53 16.24
N LYS A 136 5.37 0.32 16.63
CA LYS A 136 4.32 1.34 16.57
C LYS A 136 4.11 1.95 17.95
N SER A 137 4.02 3.27 18.03
CA SER A 137 3.58 3.98 19.23
C SER A 137 2.69 5.15 18.83
N GLY A 138 1.39 5.02 19.11
CA GLY A 138 0.38 5.98 18.63
C GLY A 138 0.38 6.07 17.10
N ASP A 139 0.52 7.29 16.59
CA ASP A 139 0.56 7.64 15.16
C ASP A 139 2.00 7.68 14.62
N ARG A 140 2.92 6.99 15.29
CA ARG A 140 4.33 6.89 14.89
C ARG A 140 4.74 5.44 14.71
N ILE A 141 5.53 5.22 13.68
CA ILE A 141 6.19 3.95 13.38
C ILE A 141 7.68 4.23 13.47
N TYR A 142 8.39 3.54 14.34
CA TYR A 142 9.83 3.65 14.47
C TYR A 142 10.48 2.45 13.80
N ILE A 143 11.49 2.71 12.97
CA ILE A 143 12.34 1.73 12.33
C ILE A 143 13.78 2.05 12.77
N ASN A 144 14.31 1.24 13.67
CA ASN A 144 15.70 1.38 14.13
C ASN A 144 16.58 0.43 13.32
N ILE A 145 17.63 0.98 12.71
CA ILE A 145 18.65 0.21 11.99
C ILE A 145 19.99 0.27 12.72
N ASN A 146 20.68 -0.87 12.82
CA ASN A 146 22.00 -0.93 13.46
C ASN A 146 23.02 -1.71 12.61
N PRO A 147 23.51 -1.11 11.52
CA PRO A 147 24.48 -1.75 10.63
C PRO A 147 25.83 -2.07 11.30
N ILE A 148 26.11 -1.60 12.52
CA ILE A 148 27.36 -1.88 13.25
C ILE A 148 27.38 -3.32 13.79
N GLN A 149 26.21 -3.96 14.02
CA GLN A 149 26.14 -5.37 14.41
C GLN A 149 26.11 -6.34 13.21
N GLY A 150 25.88 -5.84 12.00
CA GLY A 150 26.01 -6.60 10.76
C GLY A 150 27.46 -6.67 10.31
N GLY A 151 28.17 -7.73 10.72
CA GLY A 151 29.58 -8.00 10.42
C GLY A 151 30.09 -7.42 9.10
N GLY A 152 30.93 -6.40 9.22
CA GLY A 152 31.65 -5.83 8.09
C GLY A 152 32.59 -6.86 7.48
N GLU A 153 32.32 -7.22 6.23
CA GLU A 153 33.38 -7.40 5.25
C GLU A 153 33.16 -6.37 4.14
N TRP A 154 33.62 -5.14 4.37
CA TRP A 154 33.91 -4.23 3.26
C TRP A 154 35.17 -4.76 2.57
N ARG A 155 34.99 -5.54 1.50
CA ARG A 155 36.08 -5.90 0.58
C ARG A 155 36.13 -4.83 -0.51
N TYR A 156 37.16 -3.98 -0.43
CA TYR A 156 37.68 -3.24 -1.58
C TYR A 156 38.29 -4.22 -2.59
#